data_AF-A0A951DPQ8-F1
#
_entry.id   AF-A0A951DPQ8-F1
#
_cell.length_a   1.000
_cell.length_b   1.000
_cell.length_c   1.000
_cell.angle_alpha   90.00
_cell.angle_beta   90.00
_cell.angle_gamma   90.00
#
_symmetry.space_group_name_H-M   'P 1'
#
loop_
_entity.id
_entity.type
_entity.pdbx_description
1 polymer ?
#
loop_
_entity_poly.entity_id
_entity_poly.type
_entity_poly.pdbx_seq_one_letter_code
_entity_poly.pdbx_strand_id
1 'polypeptide(L)' 'MTTPPPVERLSDRQYVVLLIRALVDRDNRLLSGQVGGPDEDGAERWVRFREPEGISKAVQAWLSGRRSGA' A
#
# COMPACT_ATOMS: atom_id res chain seq x y z
N MET A 1 -12.09 -3.11 -39.12
CA MET A 1 -12.48 -2.12 -38.10
C MET A 1 -11.91 -2.59 -36.78
N THR A 2 -10.92 -1.89 -36.23
CA THR A 2 -10.31 -2.21 -34.93
C THR A 2 -11.10 -1.48 -33.84
N THR A 3 -11.74 -2.25 -32.96
CA THR A 3 -12.45 -1.70 -31.80
C THR A 3 -11.43 -0.97 -30.92
N PRO A 4 -11.67 0.28 -30.51
CA PRO A 4 -10.78 0.97 -29.58
C PRO A 4 -10.72 0.19 -28.26
N PRO A 5 -9.55 0.13 -27.60
CA PRO A 5 -9.44 -0.56 -26.33
C PRO A 5 -10.42 0.05 -25.33
N PRO A 6 -11.07 -0.77 -24.48
CA PRO A 6 -12.00 -0.27 -23.48
C PRO A 6 -11.28 0.76 -22.60
N VAL A 7 -11.87 1.96 -22.51
CA VAL A 7 -11.38 3.02 -21.64
C VAL A 7 -11.70 2.61 -20.21
N GLU A 8 -10.71 2.09 -19.50
CA GLU A 8 -10.79 1.76 -18.09
C GLU A 8 -11.12 3.05 -17.30
N ARG A 9 -12.31 3.13 -16.69
CA ARG A 9 -12.68 4.34 -15.96
C ARG A 9 -12.02 4.29 -14.59
N LEU A 10 -11.55 5.44 -14.11
CA LEU A 10 -10.96 5.54 -12.77
C LEU A 10 -11.92 5.07 -11.66
N SER A 11 -13.23 5.14 -11.89
CA SER A 11 -14.30 4.63 -11.02
C SER A 11 -14.29 3.11 -10.85
N ASP A 12 -13.68 2.39 -11.80
CA ASP A 12 -13.67 0.93 -11.81
C ASP A 12 -12.54 0.38 -10.92
N ARG A 13 -11.69 1.27 -10.39
CA ARG A 13 -10.56 0.92 -9.52
C ARG A 13 -10.93 1.11 -8.05
N GLN A 14 -10.66 0.09 -7.24
CA GLN A 14 -10.67 0.22 -5.79
C GLN A 14 -9.37 0.86 -5.33
N TYR A 15 -9.46 2.09 -4.85
CA TYR A 15 -8.33 2.77 -4.20
C TYR A 15 -8.31 2.44 -2.71
N VAL A 16 -7.10 2.36 -2.17
CA VAL A 16 -6.89 2.29 -0.72
C VAL A 16 -6.04 3.48 -0.29
N VAL A 17 -6.39 4.06 0.86
CA VAL A 17 -5.57 5.07 1.51
C VAL A 17 -4.76 4.36 2.59
N LEU A 18 -3.44 4.51 2.51
CA LEU A 18 -2.50 3.94 3.47
C LEU A 18 -1.71 5.05 4.15
N LEU A 19 -1.45 4.87 5.43
CA LEU A 19 -0.57 5.73 6.23
C LEU A 19 0.85 5.17 6.19
N ILE A 20 1.83 6.07 6.05
CA ILE A 20 3.25 5.73 6.13
C ILE A 20 3.84 6.41 7.35
N ARG A 21 4.38 5.61 8.26
CA ARG A 21 5.24 6.08 9.36
C ARG A 21 6.68 5.79 8.98
N ALA A 22 7.52 6.82 8.88
CA ALA A 22 8.88 6.70 8.38
C ALA A 22 9.91 7.17 9.42
N LEU A 23 10.99 6.42 9.55
CA LEU A 23 12.20 6.83 10.25
C LEU A 23 13.22 7.33 9.23
N VAL A 24 13.60 8.60 9.36
CA VAL A 24 14.51 9.29 8.45
C VAL A 24 15.73 9.75 9.25
N ASP A 25 16.91 9.68 8.66
CA ASP A 25 18.13 10.23 9.26
C ASP A 25 18.28 11.74 9.04
N ARG A 26 19.35 12.32 9.60
CA ARG A 26 19.67 13.75 9.48
C ARG A 26 19.98 14.21 8.05
N ASP A 27 20.33 13.27 7.17
CA ASP A 27 20.66 13.50 5.77
C ASP A 27 19.44 13.26 4.86
N ASN A 28 18.25 13.19 5.46
CA ASN A 28 16.96 12.95 4.82
C ASN A 28 16.87 11.58 4.11
N ARG A 29 17.59 10.56 4.60
CA ARG A 29 17.52 9.19 4.06
C ARG A 29 16.51 8.36 4.83
N LEU A 30 15.62 7.71 4.10
CA LEU A 30 14.66 6.77 4.69
C LEU A 30 15.38 5.51 5.16
N LEU A 31 15.36 5.25 6.46
CA LEU A 31 16.00 4.08 7.06
C LEU A 31 15.04 2.90 7.18
N SER A 32 13.83 3.17 7.66
CA SER A 32 12.80 2.14 7.89
C SER A 32 11.43 2.78 8.11
N GLY A 33 10.39 1.96 8.24
CA GLY A 33 9.08 2.47 8.57
C GLY A 33 8.01 1.40 8.64
N GLN A 34 6.77 1.86 8.61
CA GLN A 34 5.58 1.03 8.60
C GLN A 34 4.55 1.60 7.61
N VAL A 35 3.90 0.70 6.88
CA VAL A 35 2.71 1.00 6.07
C VAL A 35 1.51 0.46 6.85
N GLY A 36 0.48 1.27 7.03
CA GLY A 36 -0.72 0.84 7.74
C GLY A 36 -2.02 1.41 7.19
N GLY A 37 -3.11 0.82 7.63
CA GLY A 37 -4.46 1.18 7.23
C GLY A 37 -5.49 0.34 7.98
N PRO A 38 -6.78 0.68 7.85
CA PRO A 38 -7.87 -0.08 8.45
C PRO A 38 -7.97 -1.47 7.84
N ASP A 39 -8.07 -2.48 8.70
CA ASP A 39 -8.43 -3.85 8.33
C ASP A 39 -9.96 -4.04 8.36
N GLU A 40 -10.44 -5.24 8.01
CA GLU A 40 -11.88 -5.57 7.92
C GLU A 40 -12.64 -5.34 9.22
N ASP A 41 -11.99 -5.54 10.37
CA ASP A 41 -12.56 -5.31 11.71
C ASP A 41 -12.43 -3.85 12.19
N GLY A 42 -11.95 -2.94 11.33
CA GLY A 42 -11.67 -1.54 11.67
C GLY A 42 -10.41 -1.34 12.54
N ALA A 43 -9.72 -2.42 12.92
CA ALA A 43 -8.42 -2.35 13.57
C ALA A 43 -7.34 -1.89 12.58
N GLU A 44 -6.36 -1.11 13.05
CA GLU A 44 -5.24 -0.72 12.19
C GLU A 44 -4.22 -1.86 12.06
N ARG A 45 -4.02 -2.35 10.83
CA ARG A 45 -2.95 -3.28 10.51
C ARG A 45 -1.73 -2.53 9.98
N TRP A 46 -0.56 -2.84 10.53
CA TRP A 46 0.72 -2.22 10.19
C TRP A 46 1.75 -3.25 9.71
N VAL A 47 2.41 -2.97 8.59
CA VAL A 47 3.48 -3.80 8.00
C VAL A 47 4.77 -3.02 7.99
N ARG A 48 5.84 -3.61 8.55
CA ARG A 48 7.16 -2.97 8.64
C ARG A 48 7.93 -3.08 7.33
N PHE A 49 8.77 -2.08 7.05
CA PHE A 49 9.77 -2.12 5.99
C PHE A 49 11.11 -1.56 6.45
N ARG A 50 12.16 -1.92 5.71
CA ARG A 50 13.51 -1.34 5.80
C ARG A 50 13.88 -0.80 4.43
N GLU A 51 14.64 0.30 4.43
CA GLU A 51 15.14 0.97 3.22
C GLU A 51 14.00 1.47 2.28
N PRO A 52 14.29 2.40 1.35
CA PRO A 52 13.28 2.97 0.45
C PRO A 52 12.52 1.92 -0.37
N GLU A 53 13.21 0.90 -0.86
CA GLU A 53 12.66 -0.15 -1.72
C GLU A 53 11.69 -1.07 -0.96
N GLY A 54 11.75 -1.04 0.38
CA GLY A 54 10.88 -1.80 1.26
C GLY A 54 9.43 -1.29 1.28
N ILE A 55 9.16 -0.03 0.92
CA ILE A 55 7.80 0.54 0.95
C ILE A 55 6.87 -0.28 0.05
N SER A 56 7.24 -0.50 -1.21
CA SER A 56 6.41 -1.22 -2.18
C SER A 56 6.12 -2.64 -1.70
N LYS A 57 7.11 -3.32 -1.11
CA LYS A 57 6.93 -4.67 -0.53
C LYS A 57 5.96 -4.65 0.66
N ALA A 58 6.05 -3.66 1.55
CA ALA A 58 5.13 -3.53 2.67
C ALA A 58 3.70 -3.18 2.22
N VAL A 59 3.53 -2.34 1.19
CA VAL A 59 2.22 -2.07 0.57
C VAL A 59 1.63 -3.36 0.00
N GLN A 60 2.40 -4.13 -0.77
CA GLN A 60 1.91 -5.39 -1.32
C GLN A 60 1.55 -6.41 -0.24
N ALA A 61 2.37 -6.53 0.82
CA ALA A 61 2.06 -7.39 1.95
C ALA A 61 0.82 -6.93 2.72
N TRP A 62 0.60 -5.61 2.83
CA TRP A 62 -0.63 -5.07 3.41
C TRP A 62 -1.85 -5.44 2.54
N LEU A 63 -1.79 -5.20 1.23
CA LEU A 63 -2.87 -5.54 0.28
C LEU A 63 -3.19 -7.04 0.26
N SER A 64 -2.17 -7.91 0.31
CA SER A 64 -2.36 -9.36 0.31
C SER A 64 -3.03 -9.89 1.57
N GLY A 65 -2.79 -9.27 2.73
CA GLY A 65 -3.43 -9.72 3.97
C GLY A 65 -4.92 -9.37 4.08
N ARG A 66 -5.44 -8.47 3.23
CA ARG A 66 -6.90 -8.25 3.09
C ARG A 66 -7.63 -9.40 2.39
N ARG A 67 -6.92 -10.32 1.72
CA ARG A 67 -7.54 -11.37 0.91
C ARG A 67 -7.84 -12.68 1.66
N SER A 68 -7.63 -12.72 2.98
CA SER A 68 -7.77 -13.95 3.77
C SER A 68 -9.12 -14.12 4.47
N GLY A 69 -10.11 -13.28 4.16
CA GLY A 69 -11.50 -13.37 4.66
C GLY A 69 -12.52 -13.75 3.59
N ALA A 70 -12.34 -14.90 2.92
CA ALA A 70 -13.33 -15.49 2.01
C ALA A 70 -13.66 -16.93 2.41
#